data_AF-A0A8J8Q3N1-F1
#
_entry.id   AF-A0A8J8Q3N1-F1
#
_cell.length_a   1.000
_cell.length_b   1.000
_cell.length_c   1.000
_cell.angle_alpha   90.00
_cell.angle_beta   90.00
_cell.angle_gamma   90.00
#
_symmetry.space_group_name_H-M   'P 1'
#
loop_
_entity.id
_entity.type
_entity.pdbx_description
1 polymer ?
#
loop_
_entity_poly.entity_id
_entity_poly.type
_entity_poly.pdbx_seq_one_letter_code
_entity_poly.pdbx_strand_id
1 'polypeptide(L)'
;MNFDEFTGKVQHRLELPDTGRTVRAIRATLMTLGQRIPEGAAEDLAASLPMEIKWYMTGAVQEHGQRFDWQEFISRVSEIEGDRTDPTEAAYHARIIVDLVESLVPPSDFQQLRNQLPESEDDENWRKLFEVVDAGGWSDAQESQTGGGPQPETEAQLDSGAAGDEPYDTEE
;
A
#
# COMPACT_ATOMS: atom_id res chain seq x y z
N MET A 1 -12.82 1.37 -4.69
CA MET A 1 -11.78 0.58 -5.39
C MET A 1 -12.30 -0.83 -5.59
N ASN A 2 -12.08 -1.44 -6.75
CA ASN A 2 -12.37 -2.86 -7.01
C ASN A 2 -11.08 -3.72 -6.99
N PHE A 3 -11.21 -5.04 -7.18
CA PHE A 3 -10.09 -5.98 -7.18
C PHE A 3 -9.02 -5.67 -8.24
N ASP A 4 -9.45 -5.36 -9.47
CA ASP A 4 -8.54 -5.09 -10.59
C ASP A 4 -7.75 -3.80 -10.36
N GLU A 5 -8.41 -2.76 -9.82
CA GLU A 5 -7.77 -1.50 -9.45
C GLU A 5 -6.76 -1.69 -8.30
N PHE A 6 -7.13 -2.46 -7.26
CA PHE A 6 -6.22 -2.76 -6.15
C PHE A 6 -4.99 -3.52 -6.65
N THR A 7 -5.21 -4.60 -7.41
CA THR A 7 -4.15 -5.44 -7.96
C THR A 7 -3.27 -4.64 -8.92
N GLY A 8 -3.86 -3.81 -9.79
CA GLY A 8 -3.13 -2.95 -10.71
C GLY A 8 -2.23 -1.94 -9.99
N LYS A 9 -2.72 -1.33 -8.90
CA LYS A 9 -1.87 -0.44 -8.06
C LYS A 9 -0.71 -1.20 -7.43
N VAL A 10 -0.95 -2.37 -6.82
CA VAL A 10 0.13 -3.18 -6.23
C VAL A 10 1.15 -3.58 -7.30
N GLN A 11 0.70 -4.05 -8.47
CA GLN A 11 1.57 -4.45 -9.57
C GLN A 11 2.45 -3.29 -10.02
N HIS A 12 1.87 -2.10 -10.17
CA HIS A 12 2.62 -0.90 -10.55
C HIS A 12 3.65 -0.51 -9.50
N ARG A 13 3.26 -0.47 -8.21
CA ARG A 13 4.17 -0.08 -7.11
C ARG A 13 5.33 -1.05 -6.89
N LEU A 14 5.11 -2.33 -7.19
CA LEU A 14 6.12 -3.39 -7.07
C LEU A 14 6.86 -3.69 -8.38
N GLU A 15 6.50 -3.02 -9.47
CA GLU A 15 7.05 -3.27 -10.82
C GLU A 15 7.02 -4.75 -11.24
N LEU A 16 5.98 -5.48 -10.82
CA LEU A 16 5.91 -6.92 -11.06
C LEU A 16 5.57 -7.25 -12.52
N PRO A 17 6.20 -8.29 -13.09
CA PRO A 17 6.11 -8.61 -14.52
C PRO A 17 4.71 -9.07 -14.94
N ASP A 18 3.92 -9.60 -14.01
CA ASP A 18 2.60 -10.16 -14.30
C ASP A 18 1.64 -10.08 -13.12
N THR A 19 0.35 -10.10 -13.45
CA THR A 19 -0.75 -10.08 -12.48
C THR A 19 -0.75 -11.31 -11.59
N GLY A 20 -0.30 -12.48 -12.08
CA GLY A 20 -0.23 -13.71 -11.30
C GLY A 20 0.76 -13.61 -10.14
N ARG A 21 1.95 -13.03 -10.34
CA ARG A 21 2.92 -12.76 -9.27
C ARG A 21 2.35 -11.74 -8.28
N THR A 22 1.66 -10.71 -8.80
CA THR A 22 1.03 -9.68 -7.96
C THR A 22 -0.04 -10.26 -7.03
N VAL A 23 -0.97 -11.05 -7.56
CA VAL A 23 -2.02 -11.70 -6.76
C VAL A 23 -1.43 -12.66 -5.73
N ARG A 24 -0.34 -13.38 -6.06
CA ARG A 24 0.36 -14.22 -5.09
C ARG A 24 0.95 -13.42 -3.93
N ALA A 25 1.61 -12.29 -4.20
CA ALA A 25 2.17 -11.41 -3.17
C ALA A 25 1.07 -10.83 -2.26
N ILE A 26 -0.04 -10.36 -2.84
CA ILE A 26 -1.22 -9.87 -2.10
C ILE A 26 -1.76 -10.96 -1.19
N ARG A 27 -2.04 -12.14 -1.76
CA ARG A 27 -2.58 -13.28 -1.01
C ARG A 27 -1.65 -13.70 0.12
N ALA A 28 -0.35 -13.86 -0.16
CA ALA A 28 0.65 -14.29 0.81
C ALA A 28 0.70 -13.32 2.00
N THR A 29 0.81 -12.02 1.71
CA THR A 29 0.87 -10.97 2.74
C THR A 29 -0.40 -10.96 3.59
N LEU A 30 -1.57 -10.87 2.96
CA LEU A 30 -2.83 -10.66 3.66
C LEU A 30 -3.30 -11.90 4.42
N MET A 31 -3.09 -13.10 3.89
CA MET A 31 -3.39 -14.35 4.61
C MET A 31 -2.50 -14.49 5.84
N THR A 32 -1.19 -14.27 5.71
CA THR A 32 -0.28 -14.38 6.85
C THR A 32 -0.57 -13.29 7.89
N LEU A 33 -0.92 -12.07 7.47
CA LEU A 33 -1.32 -11.02 8.41
C LEU A 33 -2.62 -11.38 9.14
N GLY A 34 -3.62 -11.94 8.42
CA GLY A 34 -4.86 -12.42 9.00
C GLY A 34 -4.64 -13.55 10.01
N GLN A 35 -3.68 -14.46 9.79
CA GLN A 35 -3.29 -15.47 10.76
C GLN A 35 -2.71 -14.87 12.05
N ARG A 36 -1.94 -13.76 11.94
CA ARG A 36 -1.25 -13.14 13.07
C ARG A 36 -2.19 -12.44 14.04
N ILE A 37 -3.24 -11.80 13.52
CA ILE A 37 -4.13 -10.94 14.31
C ILE A 37 -5.43 -11.66 14.68
N PRO A 38 -6.13 -11.23 15.75
CA PRO A 38 -7.44 -11.78 16.09
C PRO A 38 -8.44 -11.65 14.95
N GLU A 39 -9.36 -12.61 14.83
CA GLU A 39 -10.36 -12.65 13.75
C GLU A 39 -11.13 -11.34 13.59
N GLY A 40 -11.68 -10.79 14.68
CA GLY A 40 -12.41 -9.51 14.63
C GLY A 40 -11.55 -8.34 14.15
N ALA A 41 -10.26 -8.29 14.52
CA ALA A 41 -9.36 -7.24 14.03
C ALA A 41 -9.06 -7.41 12.54
N ALA A 42 -8.99 -8.65 12.03
CA ALA A 42 -8.87 -8.91 10.61
C ALA A 42 -10.14 -8.51 9.85
N GLU A 43 -11.32 -8.78 10.41
CA GLU A 43 -12.61 -8.38 9.82
C GLU A 43 -12.76 -6.87 9.73
N ASP A 44 -12.42 -6.15 10.81
CA ASP A 44 -12.49 -4.70 10.89
C ASP A 44 -11.56 -4.05 9.86
N LEU A 45 -10.27 -4.44 9.86
CA LEU A 45 -9.28 -3.93 8.91
C LEU A 45 -9.69 -4.21 7.45
N ALA A 46 -10.24 -5.39 7.18
CA ALA A 46 -10.62 -5.80 5.83
C ALA A 46 -11.98 -5.23 5.37
N ALA A 47 -12.73 -4.55 6.23
CA ALA A 47 -14.10 -4.10 5.95
C ALA A 47 -14.19 -3.11 4.78
N SER A 48 -13.14 -2.32 4.55
CA SER A 48 -13.06 -1.32 3.48
C SER A 48 -12.40 -1.84 2.20
N LEU A 49 -11.88 -3.07 2.21
CA LEU A 49 -11.19 -3.66 1.07
C LEU A 49 -12.17 -4.30 0.07
N PRO A 50 -11.79 -4.42 -1.22
CA PRO A 50 -12.58 -5.18 -2.19
C PRO A 50 -12.84 -6.61 -1.71
N MET A 51 -13.99 -7.20 -2.07
CA MET A 51 -14.47 -8.48 -1.52
C MET A 51 -13.41 -9.60 -1.57
N GLU A 52 -12.74 -9.75 -2.71
CA GLU A 52 -11.71 -10.77 -2.94
C GLU A 52 -10.47 -10.51 -2.07
N ILE A 53 -10.09 -9.24 -1.88
CA ILE A 53 -8.96 -8.82 -1.04
C ILE A 53 -9.31 -9.06 0.43
N LYS A 54 -10.53 -8.70 0.84
CA LYS A 54 -11.06 -8.98 2.18
C LYS A 54 -11.03 -10.47 2.49
N TRP A 55 -11.39 -11.31 1.53
CA TRP A 55 -11.41 -12.76 1.71
C TRP A 55 -10.04 -13.33 2.09
N TYR A 56 -8.94 -12.78 1.58
CA TYR A 56 -7.59 -13.23 1.95
C TYR A 56 -7.24 -13.01 3.42
N MET A 57 -7.79 -11.97 4.06
CA MET A 57 -7.56 -11.73 5.49
C MET A 57 -8.52 -12.48 6.40
N THR A 58 -9.62 -13.00 5.84
CA THR A 58 -10.75 -13.56 6.60
C THR A 58 -11.03 -14.98 6.16
N GLY A 59 -11.94 -15.21 5.21
CA GLY A 59 -12.40 -16.54 4.80
C GLY A 59 -11.33 -17.48 4.25
N ALA A 60 -10.15 -16.98 3.85
CA ALA A 60 -9.00 -17.81 3.47
C ALA A 60 -8.16 -18.29 4.67
N VAL A 61 -8.32 -17.67 5.84
CA VAL A 61 -7.57 -17.94 7.06
C VAL A 61 -8.33 -18.96 7.90
N GLN A 62 -7.67 -20.08 8.24
CA GLN A 62 -8.28 -21.14 9.05
C GLN A 62 -8.17 -20.88 10.54
N GLU A 63 -7.07 -20.24 10.96
CA GLU A 63 -6.77 -19.98 12.36
C GLU A 63 -6.17 -18.58 12.51
N HIS A 64 -6.88 -17.74 13.27
CA HIS A 64 -6.52 -16.36 13.62
C HIS A 64 -5.83 -16.28 14.99
N GLY A 65 -5.13 -15.17 15.23
CA GLY A 65 -4.49 -14.88 16.52
C GLY A 65 -3.28 -15.77 16.83
N GLN A 66 -2.66 -16.37 15.81
CA GLN A 66 -1.41 -17.09 15.96
C GLN A 66 -0.31 -16.13 16.41
N ARG A 67 0.65 -16.63 17.21
CA ARG A 67 1.81 -15.83 17.65
C ARG A 67 3.04 -16.22 16.84
N PHE A 68 3.56 -15.24 16.12
CA PHE A 68 4.83 -15.31 15.45
C PHE A 68 5.37 -13.90 15.21
N ASP A 69 6.69 -13.80 15.06
CA ASP A 69 7.39 -12.55 14.88
C ASP A 69 7.50 -12.13 13.40
N TRP A 70 8.12 -10.98 13.16
CA TRP A 70 8.41 -10.48 11.83
C TRP A 70 9.20 -11.48 10.96
N GLN A 71 10.17 -12.21 11.52
CA GLN A 71 11.00 -13.12 10.74
C GLN A 71 10.20 -14.30 10.22
N GLU A 72 9.37 -14.89 11.08
CA GLU A 72 8.46 -15.99 10.72
C GLU A 72 7.38 -15.51 9.75
N PHE A 73 6.85 -14.30 9.91
CA PHE A 73 5.93 -13.69 8.95
C PHE A 73 6.55 -13.68 7.54
N ILE A 74 7.79 -13.20 7.42
CA ILE A 74 8.47 -13.16 6.13
C ILE A 74 8.78 -14.54 5.57
N SER A 75 9.17 -15.51 6.41
CA SER A 75 9.36 -16.91 5.97
C SER A 75 8.08 -17.44 5.32
N ARG A 76 6.93 -17.28 6.00
CA ARG A 76 5.63 -17.72 5.48
C ARG A 76 5.22 -17.01 4.20
N VAL A 77 5.41 -15.68 4.14
CA VAL A 77 5.08 -14.91 2.93
C VAL A 77 5.92 -15.37 1.74
N SER A 78 7.23 -15.50 1.91
CA SER A 78 8.15 -16.00 0.88
C SER A 78 7.77 -17.43 0.43
N GLU A 79 7.47 -18.32 1.37
CA GLU A 79 7.01 -19.69 1.08
C GLU A 79 5.72 -19.72 0.25
N ILE A 80 4.73 -18.87 0.58
CA ILE A 80 3.45 -18.81 -0.14
C ILE A 80 3.61 -18.17 -1.53
N GLU A 81 4.52 -17.22 -1.68
CA GLU A 81 4.87 -16.63 -2.99
C GLU A 81 5.61 -17.61 -3.90
N GLY A 82 6.47 -18.46 -3.32
CA GLY A 82 7.18 -19.58 -3.94
C GLY A 82 8.67 -19.30 -4.22
N ASP A 83 9.36 -20.32 -4.76
CA ASP A 83 10.83 -20.41 -4.92
C ASP A 83 11.54 -19.24 -5.64
N ARG A 84 10.79 -18.32 -6.26
CA ARG A 84 11.33 -17.16 -6.97
C ARG A 84 11.27 -15.86 -6.17
N THR A 85 10.75 -15.89 -4.94
CA THR A 85 10.69 -14.71 -4.07
C THR A 85 11.52 -14.99 -2.83
N ASP A 86 12.63 -14.27 -2.67
CA ASP A 86 13.45 -14.37 -1.46
C ASP A 86 12.83 -13.59 -0.27
N PRO A 87 13.30 -13.81 0.97
CA PRO A 87 12.77 -13.12 2.16
C PRO A 87 12.85 -11.58 2.08
N THR A 88 13.86 -11.02 1.41
CA THR A 88 14.02 -9.56 1.27
C THR A 88 12.97 -9.01 0.31
N GLU A 89 12.76 -9.68 -0.82
CA GLU A 89 11.68 -9.33 -1.76
C GLU A 89 10.30 -9.46 -1.09
N ALA A 90 10.05 -10.56 -0.36
CA ALA A 90 8.79 -10.77 0.35
C ALA A 90 8.52 -9.66 1.40
N ALA A 91 9.56 -9.23 2.12
CA ALA A 91 9.46 -8.09 3.05
C ALA A 91 9.09 -6.79 2.33
N TYR A 92 9.72 -6.52 1.19
CA TYR A 92 9.39 -5.36 0.37
C TYR A 92 7.93 -5.42 -0.13
N HIS A 93 7.50 -6.56 -0.66
CA HIS A 93 6.12 -6.77 -1.11
C HIS A 93 5.12 -6.49 0.02
N ALA A 94 5.34 -7.09 1.19
CA ALA A 94 4.44 -6.94 2.33
C ALA A 94 4.28 -5.48 2.76
N ARG A 95 5.39 -4.72 2.81
CA ARG A 95 5.38 -3.29 3.17
C ARG A 95 4.55 -2.46 2.18
N ILE A 96 4.73 -2.68 0.88
CA ILE A 96 3.99 -1.95 -0.16
C ILE A 96 2.50 -2.28 -0.15
N ILE A 97 2.16 -3.55 0.11
CA ILE A 97 0.77 -3.99 0.21
C ILE A 97 0.12 -3.38 1.46
N VAL A 98 0.81 -3.38 2.61
CA VAL A 98 0.30 -2.79 3.85
C VAL A 98 0.18 -1.27 3.75
N ASP A 99 1.11 -0.59 3.08
CA ASP A 99 0.99 0.83 2.74
C ASP A 99 -0.27 1.12 1.90
N LEU A 100 -0.54 0.30 0.88
CA LEU A 100 -1.78 0.48 0.11
C LEU A 100 -3.02 0.25 0.98
N VAL A 101 -3.01 -0.78 1.84
CA VAL A 101 -4.12 -1.04 2.77
C VAL A 101 -4.34 0.14 3.70
N GLU A 102 -3.27 0.73 4.27
CA GLU A 102 -3.35 1.92 5.13
C GLU A 102 -4.15 3.05 4.45
N SER A 103 -3.85 3.34 3.18
CA SER A 103 -4.51 4.41 2.43
C SER A 103 -6.00 4.16 2.13
N LEU A 104 -6.50 2.95 2.35
CA LEU A 104 -7.86 2.52 1.99
C LEU A 104 -8.76 2.31 3.21
N VAL A 105 -8.18 2.08 4.39
CA VAL A 105 -8.92 1.74 5.60
C VAL A 105 -9.06 2.96 6.50
N PRO A 106 -10.06 2.99 7.41
CA PRO A 106 -10.14 4.01 8.44
C PRO A 106 -8.86 4.06 9.30
N PRO A 107 -8.36 5.26 9.68
CA PRO A 107 -7.16 5.36 10.51
C PRO A 107 -7.25 4.62 11.85
N SER A 108 -8.45 4.49 12.42
CA SER A 108 -8.69 3.71 13.64
C SER A 108 -8.35 2.23 13.47
N ASP A 109 -8.70 1.67 12.32
CA ASP A 109 -8.59 0.23 12.06
C ASP A 109 -7.13 -0.12 11.77
N PHE A 110 -6.42 0.77 11.07
CA PHE A 110 -4.97 0.66 10.90
C PHE A 110 -4.21 0.82 12.22
N GLN A 111 -4.61 1.77 13.08
CA GLN A 111 -4.02 1.91 14.41
C GLN A 111 -4.29 0.66 15.27
N GLN A 112 -5.46 0.04 15.14
CA GLN A 112 -5.78 -1.22 15.82
C GLN A 112 -4.87 -2.36 15.35
N LEU A 113 -4.60 -2.47 14.04
CA LEU A 113 -3.60 -3.41 13.50
C LEU A 113 -2.23 -3.20 14.16
N ARG A 114 -1.74 -1.95 14.18
CA ARG A 114 -0.44 -1.60 14.78
C ARG A 114 -0.37 -2.00 16.26
N ASN A 115 -1.46 -1.82 17.00
CA ASN A 115 -1.54 -2.23 18.41
C ASN A 115 -1.50 -3.77 18.63
N GLN A 116 -1.77 -4.59 17.60
CA GLN A 116 -1.67 -6.05 17.69
C GLN A 116 -0.25 -6.60 17.43
N LEU A 117 0.65 -5.75 16.94
CA LEU A 117 1.95 -6.15 16.40
C LEU A 117 3.08 -5.49 17.20
N PRO A 118 3.76 -6.20 18.12
CA PRO A 118 4.85 -5.64 18.92
C PRO A 118 6.00 -5.14 18.05
N GLU A 119 6.36 -3.87 18.21
CA GLU A 119 7.27 -3.17 17.29
C GLU A 119 8.74 -3.13 17.71
N SER A 120 9.06 -3.45 18.96
CA SER A 120 10.44 -3.33 19.46
C SER A 120 11.35 -4.34 18.77
N GLU A 121 12.63 -4.01 18.54
CA GLU A 121 13.58 -4.97 17.97
C GLU A 121 13.78 -6.19 18.87
N ASP A 122 13.67 -5.99 20.18
CA ASP A 122 13.74 -7.05 21.19
C ASP A 122 12.39 -7.77 21.42
N ASP A 123 11.31 -7.32 20.76
CA ASP A 123 9.94 -7.83 20.94
C ASP A 123 9.23 -7.93 19.58
N GLU A 124 9.43 -9.07 18.90
CA GLU A 124 8.84 -9.47 17.61
C GLU A 124 9.15 -8.58 16.38
N ASN A 125 9.68 -7.36 16.54
CA ASN A 125 10.24 -6.50 15.50
C ASN A 125 9.27 -6.13 14.36
N TRP A 126 7.98 -5.99 14.64
CA TRP A 126 6.97 -5.68 13.62
C TRP A 126 7.03 -4.26 13.06
N ARG A 127 7.83 -3.36 13.64
CA ARG A 127 8.05 -2.01 13.07
C ARG A 127 8.49 -2.08 11.61
N LYS A 128 9.21 -3.13 11.25
CA LYS A 128 9.68 -3.39 9.90
C LYS A 128 8.55 -3.50 8.87
N LEU A 129 7.34 -3.90 9.24
CA LEU A 129 6.20 -3.93 8.34
C LEU A 129 5.74 -2.52 7.95
N PHE A 130 5.89 -1.57 8.86
CA PHE A 130 5.36 -0.21 8.74
C PHE A 130 6.37 0.79 8.19
N GLU A 131 7.59 0.38 7.83
CA GLU A 131 8.66 1.28 7.37
C GLU A 131 8.23 2.23 6.24
N VAL A 132 7.43 1.74 5.28
CA VAL A 132 6.95 2.57 4.16
C VAL A 132 5.89 3.56 4.63
N VAL A 133 4.95 3.11 5.47
CA VAL A 133 3.90 3.97 6.05
C VAL A 133 4.52 5.07 6.92
N ASP A 134 5.45 4.70 7.79
CA ASP A 134 6.16 5.63 8.68
C ASP A 134 7.05 6.62 7.91
N ALA A 135 7.41 6.32 6.66
CA ALA A 135 8.15 7.20 5.76
C ALA A 135 7.28 8.18 4.96
N GLY A 136 5.95 8.22 5.19
CA GLY A 136 5.01 9.06 4.43
C GLY A 136 4.29 8.33 3.29
N GLY A 137 4.52 7.03 3.17
CA GLY A 137 3.92 6.14 2.20
C GLY A 137 4.70 6.03 0.88
N TRP A 138 4.20 5.20 -0.04
CA TRP A 138 4.95 4.82 -1.25
C TRP A 138 5.41 6.01 -2.13
N SER A 139 4.62 7.09 -2.24
CA SER A 139 5.00 8.27 -3.04
C SER A 139 6.25 8.96 -2.50
N ASP A 140 6.28 9.24 -1.19
CA ASP A 140 7.40 9.92 -0.51
C ASP A 140 8.63 8.98 -0.38
N ALA A 141 8.39 7.68 -0.25
CA ALA A 141 9.43 6.67 -0.27
C ALA A 141 10.15 6.57 -1.63
N GLN A 142 9.46 6.86 -2.74
CA GLN A 142 10.06 6.87 -4.08
C GLN A 142 10.89 8.15 -4.33
N GLU A 143 10.45 9.31 -3.82
CA GLU A 143 11.19 10.57 -3.88
C GLU A 143 12.53 10.48 -3.11
N SER A 144 12.51 9.84 -1.94
CA SER A 144 13.73 9.62 -1.13
C SER A 144 14.73 8.64 -1.74
N GLN A 145 14.26 7.67 -2.53
CA GLN A 145 15.14 6.71 -3.23
C GLN A 145 15.70 7.22 -4.56
N THR A 146 15.02 8.18 -5.20
CA THR A 146 15.41 8.68 -6.54
C THR A 146 16.22 9.98 -6.50
N GLY A 147 16.39 10.62 -5.33
CA GLY A 147 17.14 11.88 -5.21
C GLY A 147 16.55 13.02 -6.05
N GLY A 148 15.27 12.91 -6.44
CA GLY A 148 14.54 13.90 -7.20
C GLY A 148 13.84 14.86 -6.25
N GLY A 149 14.29 16.11 -6.22
CA GLY A 149 13.59 17.18 -5.49
C GLY A 149 12.17 17.43 -6.02
N PRO A 150 11.37 18.24 -5.31
CA PRO A 150 9.94 18.41 -5.57
C PRO A 150 9.70 18.83 -7.02
N GLN A 151 8.82 18.12 -7.73
CA GLN A 151 8.25 18.66 -8.96
C GLN A 151 7.32 19.81 -8.57
N PRO A 152 7.58 21.05 -8.99
CA PRO A 152 6.67 22.14 -8.72
C PRO A 152 5.38 21.89 -9.50
N GLU A 153 4.27 21.80 -8.76
CA GLU A 153 2.94 21.95 -9.31
C GLU A 153 2.90 23.25 -10.11
N THR A 154 2.81 23.14 -11.44
CA THR A 154 2.73 24.32 -12.30
C THR A 154 1.29 24.82 -12.27
N GLU A 155 0.98 25.63 -11.26
CA GLU A 155 -0.10 26.61 -11.34
C GLU A 155 0.46 27.98 -11.75
N ALA A 156 -0.22 28.57 -12.74
CA ALA A 156 -0.26 29.97 -13.12
C ALA A 156 0.99 30.61 -13.76
N GLN A 157 0.93 30.78 -15.08
CA GLN A 157 1.43 31.99 -15.73
C GLN A 157 0.28 32.67 -16.49
N LEU A 158 -0.41 33.56 -15.75
CA LEU A 158 -0.97 34.78 -16.32
C LEU A 158 0.19 35.63 -16.86
N ASP A 159 0.10 36.17 -18.07
CA ASP A 159 0.32 37.60 -18.39
C ASP A 159 0.21 37.93 -19.90
N SER A 160 -0.23 39.18 -20.16
CA SER A 160 -0.25 40.03 -21.36
C SER A 160 -1.42 39.80 -22.35
N GLY A 161 -2.38 40.72 -22.57
CA GLY A 161 -2.35 42.20 -22.55
C GLY A 161 -1.62 42.73 -23.80
N ALA A 162 -2.06 43.69 -24.61
CA ALA A 162 -3.26 44.52 -24.74
C ALA A 162 -3.16 45.27 -26.09
N ALA A 163 -4.31 45.76 -26.57
CA ALA A 163 -4.54 46.99 -27.35
C ALA A 163 -4.08 47.15 -28.82
N GLY A 164 -4.98 47.72 -29.61
CA GLY A 164 -4.80 48.23 -30.97
C GLY A 164 -6.16 48.43 -31.66
N ASP A 165 -6.99 49.33 -31.14
CA ASP A 165 -7.31 50.66 -31.73
C ASP A 165 -8.45 50.59 -32.76
N GLU A 166 -9.64 51.07 -32.36
CA GLU A 166 -10.75 51.38 -33.27
C GLU A 166 -10.41 52.63 -34.11
N PRO A 167 -11.11 52.89 -35.24
CA PRO A 167 -12.27 53.76 -35.06
C PRO A 167 -13.49 53.40 -35.91
N TYR A 168 -14.62 53.82 -35.35
CA TYR A 168 -15.92 54.06 -35.95
C TYR A 168 -15.83 54.81 -37.29
N ASP A 169 -16.70 54.42 -38.24
CA ASP A 169 -17.32 55.39 -39.14
C ASP A 169 -18.81 55.04 -39.33
N THR A 170 -19.63 56.08 -39.37
CA THR A 170 -21.09 56.12 -39.26
C THR A 170 -21.63 56.94 -40.43
N GLU A 171 -22.74 56.49 -41.03
CA GLU A 171 -23.59 57.19 -42.04
C GLU A 171 -22.99 57.32 -43.46
N GLU A 172 -23.69 57.16 -44.59
CA GLU A 172 -25.13 57.15 -44.97
C GLU A 172 -25.47 56.01 -45.95
#